data_AF-A0A7C5P1W9-F1
#
_entry.id   AF-A0A7C5P1W9-F1
#
_cell.length_a   1.000
_cell.length_b   1.000
_cell.length_c   1.000
_cell.angle_alpha   90.00
_cell.angle_beta   90.00
_cell.angle_gamma   90.00
#
_symmetry.space_group_name_H-M   'P 1'
#
loop_
_entity.id
_entity.type
_entity.pdbx_description
1 polymer ?
#
loop_
_entity_poly.entity_id
_entity_poly.type
_entity_poly.pdbx_seq_one_letter_code
_entity_poly.pdbx_strand_id
1 'polypeptide(L)'
;GEVERPFTAPVPLGTKASYLIKLAGPRISDFAILEGGPMMGILVSPEKPVKKTTSGFLVLPKDHLLVRYRTMPLNYVLRLAASACMQCQMCTDLCSRHLLGHPLMPHKIMRSAAMPLSLPEDVMTAAMICSECGICELVACPMGLSPRRVNQELKKRFAQKGVKFSWDGTKLVPYEEREFRKIPQRRLVQRIGVEEYFAIEPEFISFVEPPDEIVLPLKQHAGVPAEPVVGPGERVRKGQKVADVPADKLGAPIHAPIDGVVVSISPNIMIKR
;
A
#
# COMPACT_ATOMS: atom_id res chain seq x y z
N GLY A 1 14.23 8.62 -2.08
CA GLY A 1 14.78 7.25 -1.93
C GLY A 1 16.15 7.23 -2.55
N GLU A 2 16.80 6.06 -2.54
CA GLU A 2 18.18 5.86 -3.02
C GLU A 2 18.32 5.90 -4.54
N VAL A 3 18.09 7.07 -5.12
CA VAL A 3 18.24 7.34 -6.56
C VAL A 3 19.02 8.63 -6.79
N GLU A 4 19.75 8.68 -7.89
CA GLU A 4 20.57 9.82 -8.29
C GLU A 4 19.70 11.01 -8.70
N ARG A 5 18.70 10.76 -9.55
CA ARG A 5 17.78 11.75 -10.09
C ARG A 5 16.34 11.41 -9.73
N PRO A 6 15.84 11.82 -8.54
CA PRO A 6 14.44 11.68 -8.19
C PRO A 6 13.58 12.58 -9.09
N PHE A 7 12.51 12.02 -9.67
CA PHE A 7 11.65 12.75 -10.60
C PHE A 7 10.16 12.41 -10.43
N THR A 8 9.31 13.31 -10.93
CA THR A 8 7.89 13.10 -11.17
C THR A 8 7.61 13.24 -12.66
N ALA A 9 6.87 12.32 -13.25
CA ALA A 9 6.57 12.35 -14.68
C ALA A 9 5.22 11.71 -15.02
N PRO A 10 4.56 12.13 -16.11
CA PRO A 10 3.51 11.33 -16.72
C PRO A 10 4.13 10.08 -17.36
N VAL A 11 3.73 8.91 -16.89
CA VAL A 11 4.26 7.62 -17.35
C VAL A 11 3.17 6.80 -18.03
N PRO A 12 3.44 6.15 -19.18
CA PRO A 12 2.54 5.17 -19.78
C PRO A 12 2.13 4.08 -18.79
N LEU A 13 0.83 3.80 -18.68
CA LEU A 13 0.35 2.67 -17.88
C LEU A 13 0.99 1.36 -18.36
N GLY A 14 1.25 0.46 -17.42
CA GLY A 14 1.90 -0.81 -17.72
C GLY A 14 3.43 -0.77 -17.81
N THR A 15 4.04 0.42 -17.73
CA THR A 15 5.49 0.56 -17.56
C THR A 15 5.93 -0.15 -16.27
N LYS A 16 6.99 -0.96 -16.34
CA LYS A 16 7.51 -1.68 -15.17
C LYS A 16 8.21 -0.74 -14.19
N ALA A 17 8.13 -1.03 -12.89
CA ALA A 17 8.86 -0.27 -11.87
C ALA A 17 10.38 -0.26 -12.13
N SER A 18 10.93 -1.40 -12.58
CA SER A 18 12.36 -1.53 -12.95
C SER A 18 12.82 -0.52 -13.99
N TYR A 19 11.98 -0.24 -14.99
CA TYR A 19 12.28 0.74 -16.03
C TYR A 19 12.43 2.16 -15.46
N LEU A 20 11.49 2.58 -14.62
CA LEU A 20 11.51 3.91 -14.00
C LEU A 20 12.64 4.07 -12.99
N ILE A 21 12.93 3.02 -12.21
CA ILE A 21 14.03 3.04 -11.26
C ILE A 21 15.37 3.13 -11.99
N LYS A 22 15.54 2.41 -13.10
CA LYS A 22 16.73 2.53 -13.95
C LYS A 22 16.89 3.95 -14.49
N LEU A 23 15.80 4.58 -14.92
CA LEU A 23 15.81 5.97 -15.39
C LEU A 23 16.20 6.96 -14.27
N ALA A 24 15.79 6.70 -13.03
CA ALA A 24 16.15 7.52 -11.88
C ALA A 24 17.61 7.32 -11.41
N GLY A 25 18.28 6.25 -11.86
CA GLY A 25 19.64 5.89 -11.48
C GLY A 25 19.74 5.42 -10.02
N PRO A 26 19.56 4.14 -9.69
CA PRO A 26 19.64 3.67 -8.31
C PRO A 26 21.08 3.82 -7.77
N ARG A 27 21.23 4.39 -6.58
CA ARG A 27 22.55 4.60 -5.93
C ARG A 27 23.11 3.35 -5.28
N ILE A 28 22.24 2.38 -5.01
CA ILE A 28 22.56 1.11 -4.36
C ILE A 28 22.13 -0.04 -5.26
N SER A 29 22.84 -1.17 -5.18
CA SER A 29 22.52 -2.38 -5.95
C SER A 29 21.50 -3.27 -5.24
N ASP A 30 21.54 -3.35 -3.91
CA ASP A 30 20.65 -4.19 -3.11
C ASP A 30 19.53 -3.37 -2.43
N PHE A 31 18.41 -3.23 -3.12
CA PHE A 31 17.29 -2.41 -2.65
C PHE A 31 15.96 -3.16 -2.65
N ALA A 32 15.01 -2.59 -1.92
CA ALA A 32 13.60 -2.91 -1.95
C ALA A 32 12.80 -1.75 -2.56
N ILE A 33 11.68 -2.08 -3.19
CA ILE A 33 10.79 -1.12 -3.85
C ILE A 33 9.48 -1.05 -3.06
N LEU A 34 9.13 0.15 -2.59
CA LEU A 34 7.80 0.44 -2.05
C LEU A 34 6.96 1.16 -3.11
N GLU A 35 5.83 0.58 -3.50
CA GLU A 35 4.79 1.29 -4.25
C GLU A 35 3.95 2.12 -3.28
N GLY A 36 3.90 3.43 -3.49
CA GLY A 36 3.21 4.40 -2.65
C GLY A 36 4.13 5.13 -1.67
N GLY A 37 3.57 5.56 -0.54
CA GLY A 37 4.31 6.32 0.49
C GLY A 37 5.01 5.44 1.54
N PRO A 38 5.89 6.00 2.38
CA PRO A 38 6.62 5.24 3.40
C PRO A 38 5.71 4.54 4.42
N MET A 39 4.56 5.15 4.71
CA MET A 39 3.60 4.66 5.71
C MET A 39 2.71 3.53 5.18
N MET A 40 1.92 3.81 4.15
CA MET A 40 0.91 2.89 3.60
C MET A 40 1.37 2.09 2.37
N GLY A 41 2.57 2.38 1.85
CA GLY A 41 3.08 1.71 0.66
C GLY A 41 3.34 0.23 0.90
N ILE A 42 3.31 -0.54 -0.18
CA ILE A 42 3.49 -1.99 -0.20
C ILE A 42 4.80 -2.35 -0.90
N LEU A 43 5.43 -3.44 -0.47
CA LEU A 43 6.59 -3.97 -1.16
C LEU A 43 6.16 -4.60 -2.48
N VAL A 44 6.87 -4.26 -3.55
CA VAL A 44 6.57 -4.75 -4.90
C VAL A 44 7.83 -5.29 -5.58
N SER A 45 7.62 -6.17 -6.56
CA SER A 45 8.70 -6.63 -7.42
C SER A 45 9.07 -5.56 -8.46
N PRO A 46 10.27 -5.61 -9.04
CA PRO A 46 10.68 -4.73 -10.14
C PRO A 46 9.77 -4.86 -11.38
N GLU A 47 9.18 -6.03 -11.58
CA GLU A 47 8.25 -6.31 -12.68
C GLU A 47 6.85 -5.75 -12.46
N LYS A 48 6.56 -5.14 -11.31
CA LYS A 48 5.26 -4.55 -11.01
C LYS A 48 4.96 -3.44 -12.04
N PRO A 49 3.87 -3.56 -12.82
CA PRO A 49 3.49 -2.51 -13.75
C PRO A 49 2.83 -1.34 -13.03
N VAL A 50 3.08 -0.13 -13.56
CA VAL A 50 2.35 1.10 -13.21
C VAL A 50 0.88 0.94 -13.58
N LYS A 51 0.00 1.24 -12.63
CA LYS A 51 -1.45 1.25 -12.81
C LYS A 51 -1.99 2.65 -12.56
N LYS A 52 -3.29 2.84 -12.84
CA LYS A 52 -4.01 4.09 -12.52
C LYS A 52 -3.96 4.47 -11.03
N THR A 53 -3.74 3.50 -10.15
CA THR A 53 -3.67 3.67 -8.70
C THR A 53 -2.24 3.76 -8.17
N THR A 54 -1.23 3.64 -9.04
CA THR A 54 0.18 3.74 -8.66
C THR A 54 0.52 5.22 -8.45
N SER A 55 0.95 5.58 -7.24
CA SER A 55 1.31 6.96 -6.91
C SER A 55 2.80 7.27 -6.98
N GLY A 56 3.66 6.26 -6.83
CA GLY A 56 5.11 6.43 -6.90
C GLY A 56 5.86 5.20 -6.43
N PHE A 57 7.16 5.17 -6.70
CA PHE A 57 8.07 4.13 -6.22
C PHE A 57 9.14 4.75 -5.33
N LEU A 58 9.30 4.20 -4.13
CA LEU A 58 10.35 4.58 -3.20
C LEU A 58 11.37 3.44 -3.11
N VAL A 59 12.60 3.72 -3.51
CA VAL A 59 13.75 2.82 -3.41
C VAL A 59 14.41 3.02 -2.05
N LEU A 60 14.56 1.93 -1.28
CA LEU A 60 15.19 1.90 0.04
C LEU A 60 16.15 0.71 0.16
N PRO A 61 17.17 0.77 1.02
CA PRO A 61 17.96 -0.40 1.40
C PRO A 61 17.09 -1.55 1.92
N LYS A 62 17.48 -2.81 1.65
CA LYS A 62 16.69 -3.98 2.11
C LYS A 62 16.60 -4.11 3.64
N ASP A 63 17.61 -3.65 4.35
CA ASP A 63 17.67 -3.63 5.81
C ASP A 63 17.01 -2.39 6.44
N HIS A 64 16.49 -1.47 5.62
CA HIS A 64 15.78 -0.28 6.08
C HIS A 64 14.57 -0.66 6.96
N LEU A 65 14.30 0.14 8.00
CA LEU A 65 13.25 -0.10 9.01
C LEU A 65 11.88 -0.44 8.38
N LEU A 66 11.46 0.37 7.40
CA LEU A 66 10.19 0.19 6.68
C LEU A 66 10.10 -1.14 5.91
N VAL A 67 11.22 -1.68 5.44
CA VAL A 67 11.31 -2.95 4.72
C VAL A 67 11.29 -4.10 5.74
N ARG A 68 12.08 -3.99 6.81
CA ARG A 68 12.13 -4.98 7.91
C ARG A 68 10.75 -5.26 8.51
N TYR A 69 9.98 -4.22 8.85
CA TYR A 69 8.64 -4.42 9.40
C TYR A 69 7.67 -5.14 8.45
N ARG A 70 7.79 -4.91 7.14
CA ARG A 70 6.92 -5.53 6.12
C ARG A 70 7.32 -6.96 5.77
N THR A 71 8.61 -7.27 5.80
CA THR A 71 9.16 -8.59 5.46
C THR A 71 9.19 -9.57 6.63
N MET A 72 9.17 -9.06 7.88
CA MET A 72 9.21 -9.90 9.07
C MET A 72 8.13 -10.99 9.03
N PRO A 73 8.40 -12.27 9.34
CA PRO A 73 7.37 -13.31 9.32
C PRO A 73 6.24 -13.03 10.33
N LEU A 74 4.98 -13.27 9.94
CA LEU A 74 3.83 -12.95 10.79
C LEU A 74 3.83 -13.77 12.10
N ASN A 75 4.22 -15.04 12.05
CA ASN A 75 4.39 -15.88 13.25
C ASN A 75 5.42 -15.29 14.22
N TYR A 76 6.47 -14.63 13.71
CA TYR A 76 7.44 -13.93 14.54
C TYR A 76 6.83 -12.65 15.16
N VAL A 77 6.07 -11.87 14.39
CA VAL A 77 5.30 -10.71 14.91
C VAL A 77 4.38 -11.12 16.06
N LEU A 78 3.65 -12.22 15.91
CA LEU A 78 2.73 -12.73 16.93
C LEU A 78 3.48 -13.21 18.18
N ARG A 79 4.61 -13.92 18.02
CA ARG A 79 5.45 -14.33 19.16
C ARG A 79 6.04 -13.14 19.91
N LEU A 80 6.54 -12.12 19.19
CA LEU A 80 7.01 -10.89 19.83
C LEU A 80 5.90 -10.18 20.59
N ALA A 81 4.70 -10.12 20.03
CA ALA A 81 3.55 -9.55 20.72
C ALA A 81 3.23 -10.32 22.01
N ALA A 82 3.26 -11.65 21.97
CA ALA A 82 3.05 -12.49 23.15
C ALA A 82 4.13 -12.32 24.23
N SER A 83 5.40 -12.16 23.83
CA SER A 83 6.52 -12.11 24.79
C SER A 83 6.85 -10.72 25.31
N ALA A 84 6.63 -9.66 24.52
CA ALA A 84 7.15 -8.32 24.82
C ALA A 84 6.08 -7.23 24.95
N CYS A 85 4.79 -7.51 24.68
CA CYS A 85 3.76 -6.49 24.81
C CYS A 85 3.54 -6.10 26.27
N MET A 86 3.84 -4.84 26.62
CA MET A 86 3.60 -4.26 27.95
C MET A 86 2.15 -3.79 28.17
N GLN A 87 1.23 -4.10 27.25
CA GLN A 87 -0.21 -3.84 27.35
C GLN A 87 -0.64 -2.37 27.57
N CYS A 88 0.24 -1.41 27.25
CA CYS A 88 -0.11 0.02 27.23
C CYS A 88 -1.16 0.37 26.15
N GLN A 89 -1.72 1.57 26.19
CA GLN A 89 -2.74 2.04 25.24
C GLN A 89 -2.19 2.86 24.06
N MET A 90 -0.88 3.14 23.99
CA MET A 90 -0.29 4.10 23.04
C MET A 90 -0.70 3.86 21.57
N CYS A 91 -0.76 2.61 21.12
CA CYS A 91 -1.16 2.27 19.76
C CYS A 91 -2.63 2.61 19.42
N THR A 92 -3.49 2.71 20.43
CA THR A 92 -4.85 3.21 20.31
C THR A 92 -4.89 4.72 20.46
N ASP A 93 -4.12 5.26 21.40
CA ASP A 93 -4.11 6.69 21.65
C ASP A 93 -3.69 7.50 20.43
N LEU A 94 -2.75 6.99 19.62
CA LEU A 94 -2.32 7.60 18.36
C LEU A 94 -3.04 7.04 17.12
N CYS A 95 -4.05 6.17 17.27
CA CYS A 95 -4.75 5.60 16.12
C CYS A 95 -5.64 6.65 15.47
N SER A 96 -5.38 6.96 14.20
CA SER A 96 -6.17 7.95 13.46
C SER A 96 -7.67 7.61 13.37
N ARG A 97 -8.03 6.33 13.30
CA ARG A 97 -9.43 5.90 13.27
C ARG A 97 -10.08 6.01 14.65
N HIS A 98 -9.37 5.64 15.70
CA HIS A 98 -9.86 5.81 17.06
C HIS A 98 -10.16 7.29 17.37
N LEU A 99 -9.21 8.17 17.05
CA LEU A 99 -9.34 9.61 17.25
C LEU A 99 -10.46 10.27 16.41
N LEU A 100 -10.97 9.58 15.38
CA LEU A 100 -12.15 9.99 14.62
C LEU A 100 -13.47 9.46 15.21
N GLY A 101 -13.44 8.83 16.39
CA GLY A 101 -14.61 8.27 17.08
C GLY A 101 -14.89 6.81 16.74
N HIS A 102 -14.07 6.15 15.90
CA HIS A 102 -14.30 4.74 15.57
C HIS A 102 -13.88 3.80 16.71
N PRO A 103 -14.53 2.62 16.87
CA PRO A 103 -14.25 1.69 17.97
C PRO A 103 -12.97 0.85 17.76
N LEU A 104 -12.06 1.27 16.87
CA LEU A 104 -10.81 0.56 16.64
C LEU A 104 -9.85 0.80 17.80
N MET A 105 -9.63 -0.23 18.61
CA MET A 105 -8.72 -0.20 19.76
C MET A 105 -7.56 -1.20 19.57
N PRO A 106 -6.49 -0.85 18.82
CA PRO A 106 -5.36 -1.74 18.58
C PRO A 106 -4.74 -2.36 19.84
N HIS A 107 -4.72 -1.66 20.98
CA HIS A 107 -4.16 -2.21 22.23
C HIS A 107 -4.96 -3.43 22.73
N LYS A 108 -6.30 -3.40 22.63
CA LYS A 108 -7.15 -4.55 22.99
C LYS A 108 -6.89 -5.71 22.03
N ILE A 109 -6.90 -5.44 20.73
CA ILE A 109 -6.61 -6.46 19.71
C ILE A 109 -5.23 -7.12 19.97
N MET A 110 -4.22 -6.32 20.28
CA MET A 110 -2.88 -6.81 20.62
C MET A 110 -2.87 -7.70 21.86
N ARG A 111 -3.70 -7.42 22.89
CA ARG A 111 -3.82 -8.28 24.08
C ARG A 111 -4.36 -9.68 23.74
N SER A 112 -5.35 -9.77 22.86
CA SER A 112 -5.89 -11.08 22.40
C SER A 112 -4.92 -11.83 21.49
N ALA A 113 -4.12 -11.11 20.71
CA ALA A 113 -3.07 -11.72 19.91
C ALA A 113 -1.88 -12.21 20.76
N ALA A 114 -1.57 -11.50 21.86
CA ALA A 114 -0.47 -11.82 22.77
C ALA A 114 -0.80 -12.95 23.76
N MET A 115 -2.05 -13.04 24.19
CA MET A 115 -2.56 -14.08 25.06
C MET A 115 -3.93 -14.49 24.51
N PRO A 116 -4.22 -15.78 24.28
CA PRO A 116 -5.51 -16.24 23.74
C PRO A 116 -6.64 -16.11 24.76
N LEU A 117 -6.83 -14.89 25.28
CA LEU A 117 -8.03 -14.43 25.94
C LEU A 117 -9.08 -14.20 24.85
N SER A 118 -10.25 -14.79 25.03
CA SER A 118 -11.43 -14.55 24.20
C SER A 118 -11.90 -13.10 24.38
N LEU A 119 -11.42 -12.21 23.52
CA LEU A 119 -12.02 -10.88 23.43
C LEU A 119 -13.40 -10.98 22.75
N PRO A 120 -14.33 -10.10 23.12
CA PRO A 120 -15.59 -9.93 22.41
C PRO A 120 -15.39 -9.79 20.89
N GLU A 121 -16.29 -10.39 20.11
CA GLU A 121 -16.19 -10.44 18.64
C GLU A 121 -16.26 -9.03 18.01
N ASP A 122 -17.03 -8.12 18.59
CA ASP A 122 -17.12 -6.71 18.19
C ASP A 122 -15.76 -5.99 18.28
N VAL A 123 -14.99 -6.25 19.35
CA VAL A 123 -13.64 -5.67 19.53
C VAL A 123 -12.67 -6.20 18.48
N MET A 124 -12.78 -7.49 18.11
CA MET A 124 -11.91 -8.10 17.12
C MET A 124 -12.28 -7.71 15.69
N THR A 125 -13.58 -7.67 15.37
CA THR A 125 -14.09 -7.27 14.05
C THR A 125 -13.86 -5.80 13.75
N ALA A 126 -13.66 -4.95 14.78
CA ALA A 126 -13.16 -3.59 14.60
C ALA A 126 -11.80 -3.53 13.87
N ALA A 127 -11.01 -4.62 13.78
CA ALA A 127 -9.83 -4.66 12.92
C ALA A 127 -10.14 -4.34 11.44
N MET A 128 -11.36 -4.65 10.97
CA MET A 128 -11.79 -4.43 9.58
C MET A 128 -11.81 -2.96 9.17
N ILE A 129 -12.02 -2.03 10.13
CA ILE A 129 -12.02 -0.58 9.88
C ILE A 129 -10.61 0.04 9.92
N CYS A 130 -9.57 -0.77 10.12
CA CYS A 130 -8.18 -0.31 10.14
C CYS A 130 -7.77 0.20 8.76
N SER A 131 -7.20 1.41 8.72
CA SER A 131 -6.61 2.03 7.53
C SER A 131 -5.19 1.56 7.23
N GLU A 132 -4.62 0.69 8.07
CA GLU A 132 -3.28 0.11 7.86
C GLU A 132 -2.16 1.15 7.75
N CYS A 133 -2.36 2.35 8.32
CA CYS A 133 -1.44 3.48 8.19
C CYS A 133 -0.07 3.30 8.87
N GLY A 134 0.06 2.36 9.81
CA GLY A 134 1.33 2.05 10.45
C GLY A 134 1.76 2.98 11.59
N ILE A 135 0.97 4.00 11.95
CA ILE A 135 1.29 4.88 13.11
C ILE A 135 1.49 4.05 14.38
N CYS A 136 0.64 3.05 14.61
CA CYS A 136 0.72 2.16 15.76
C CYS A 136 2.00 1.31 15.81
N GLU A 137 2.60 1.02 14.67
CA GLU A 137 3.81 0.19 14.52
C GLU A 137 5.08 1.05 14.51
N LEU A 138 5.08 2.13 13.72
CA LEU A 138 6.27 2.92 13.42
C LEU A 138 6.52 4.04 14.43
N VAL A 139 5.47 4.50 15.13
CA VAL A 139 5.56 5.64 16.04
C VAL A 139 5.10 5.27 17.45
N ALA A 140 3.93 4.65 17.59
CA ALA A 140 3.28 4.54 18.89
C ALA A 140 3.83 3.43 19.78
N CYS A 141 4.25 2.29 19.23
CA CYS A 141 4.64 1.14 20.05
C CYS A 141 6.06 1.31 20.59
N PRO A 142 6.26 1.43 21.92
CA PRO A 142 7.60 1.55 22.50
C PRO A 142 8.39 0.25 22.40
N MET A 143 7.70 -0.88 22.31
CA MET A 143 8.29 -2.23 22.22
C MET A 143 8.63 -2.65 20.78
N GLY A 144 8.41 -1.80 19.79
CA GLY A 144 8.67 -2.13 18.38
C GLY A 144 7.79 -3.25 17.82
N LEU A 145 6.58 -3.41 18.35
CA LEU A 145 5.60 -4.40 17.87
C LEU A 145 4.81 -3.84 16.69
N SER A 146 4.10 -4.72 15.99
CA SER A 146 3.29 -4.34 14.83
C SER A 146 1.79 -4.61 15.01
N PRO A 147 1.05 -3.67 15.66
CA PRO A 147 -0.41 -3.72 15.68
C PRO A 147 -1.02 -3.60 14.28
N ARG A 148 -0.35 -2.90 13.35
CA ARG A 148 -0.75 -2.83 11.93
C ARG A 148 -0.88 -4.23 11.34
N ARG A 149 0.14 -5.07 11.51
CA ARG A 149 0.19 -6.38 10.87
C ARG A 149 -0.71 -7.41 11.54
N VAL A 150 -0.90 -7.30 12.85
CA VAL A 150 -1.92 -8.07 13.56
C VAL A 150 -3.32 -7.72 13.02
N ASN A 151 -3.63 -6.44 12.83
CA ASN A 151 -4.91 -6.03 12.24
C ASN A 151 -5.06 -6.50 10.78
N GLN A 152 -3.99 -6.44 9.97
CA GLN A 152 -4.02 -6.94 8.59
C GLN A 152 -4.33 -8.44 8.52
N GLU A 153 -3.72 -9.23 9.40
CA GLU A 153 -4.02 -10.67 9.47
C GLU A 153 -5.46 -10.92 9.90
N LEU A 154 -5.96 -10.24 10.93
CA LEU A 154 -7.34 -10.37 11.36
C LEU A 154 -8.32 -10.00 10.26
N LYS A 155 -8.06 -8.88 9.57
CA LYS A 155 -8.86 -8.44 8.42
C LYS A 155 -8.89 -9.50 7.32
N LYS A 156 -7.76 -10.13 7.02
CA LYS A 156 -7.68 -11.25 6.06
C LYS A 156 -8.50 -12.45 6.53
N ARG A 157 -8.37 -12.86 7.79
CA ARG A 157 -9.12 -14.00 8.37
C ARG A 157 -10.63 -13.76 8.37
N PHE A 158 -11.06 -12.57 8.77
CA PHE A 158 -12.48 -12.23 8.79
C PHE A 158 -13.05 -12.13 7.38
N ALA A 159 -12.32 -11.54 6.43
CA ALA A 159 -12.73 -11.52 5.02
C ALA A 159 -12.90 -12.93 4.44
N GLN A 160 -12.00 -13.87 4.76
CA GLN A 160 -12.12 -15.28 4.34
C GLN A 160 -13.34 -15.99 4.93
N LYS A 161 -13.74 -15.62 6.15
CA LYS A 161 -14.92 -16.15 6.83
C LYS A 161 -16.21 -15.39 6.49
N GLY A 162 -16.15 -14.37 5.63
CA GLY A 162 -17.29 -13.51 5.33
C GLY A 162 -17.77 -12.63 6.49
N VAL A 163 -17.00 -12.54 7.57
CA VAL A 163 -17.33 -11.72 8.75
C VAL A 163 -17.13 -10.24 8.39
N LYS A 164 -18.16 -9.44 8.66
CA LYS A 164 -18.16 -8.00 8.43
C LYS A 164 -18.24 -7.27 9.77
N PHE A 165 -17.58 -6.11 9.83
CA PHE A 165 -17.82 -5.18 10.92
C PHE A 165 -19.22 -4.59 10.78
N SER A 166 -20.01 -4.67 11.86
CA SER A 166 -21.33 -4.06 11.94
C SER A 166 -21.23 -2.73 12.70
N TRP A 167 -21.81 -1.68 12.15
CA TRP A 167 -21.93 -0.39 12.82
C TRP A 167 -23.38 -0.22 13.28
N ASP A 168 -23.56 0.21 14.53
CA ASP A 168 -24.87 0.43 15.16
C ASP A 168 -25.56 1.73 14.69
N GLY A 169 -24.90 2.52 13.83
CA GLY A 169 -25.42 3.79 13.33
C GLY A 169 -25.13 4.97 14.26
N THR A 170 -24.41 4.76 15.37
CA THR A 170 -23.99 5.83 16.27
C THR A 170 -23.24 6.93 15.50
N LYS A 171 -23.43 8.19 15.90
CA LYS A 171 -22.72 9.30 15.28
C LYS A 171 -21.25 9.24 15.69
N LEU A 172 -20.36 9.20 14.70
CA LEU A 172 -18.92 9.29 14.95
C LEU A 172 -18.57 10.74 15.30
N VAL A 173 -18.10 10.95 16.53
CA VAL A 173 -17.61 12.23 17.00
C VAL A 173 -16.09 12.11 17.19
N PRO A 174 -15.28 12.91 16.47
CA PRO A 174 -13.85 12.96 16.72
C PRO A 174 -13.54 13.39 18.15
N TYR A 175 -12.54 12.74 18.75
CA TYR A 175 -12.03 13.09 20.08
C TYR A 175 -11.30 14.43 20.04
N GLU A 176 -11.47 15.27 21.06
CA GLU A 176 -10.81 16.58 21.15
C GLU A 176 -9.28 16.42 21.18
N GLU A 177 -8.80 15.35 21.81
CA GLU A 177 -7.39 14.98 21.91
C GLU A 177 -6.74 14.76 20.54
N ARG A 178 -7.53 14.56 19.47
CA ARG A 178 -7.03 14.41 18.11
C ARG A 178 -6.12 15.58 17.71
N GLU A 179 -6.45 16.80 18.11
CA GLU A 179 -5.66 17.98 17.76
C GLU A 179 -4.29 17.96 18.43
N PHE A 180 -4.20 17.46 19.67
CA PHE A 180 -2.97 17.38 20.45
C PHE A 180 -2.15 16.11 20.19
N ARG A 181 -2.77 15.09 19.57
CA ARG A 181 -2.14 13.80 19.26
C ARG A 181 -1.64 13.68 17.81
N LYS A 182 -1.65 14.78 17.05
CA LYS A 182 -1.02 14.84 15.72
C LYS A 182 0.48 14.63 15.84
N ILE A 183 1.04 13.90 14.88
CA ILE A 183 2.48 13.63 14.82
C ILE A 183 3.13 14.70 13.94
N PRO A 184 4.10 15.48 14.47
CA PRO A 184 4.85 16.42 13.64
C PRO A 184 5.57 15.69 12.51
N GLN A 185 5.43 16.17 11.27
CA GLN A 185 5.99 15.50 10.09
C GLN A 185 7.50 15.29 10.20
N ARG A 186 8.25 16.29 10.70
CA ARG A 186 9.70 16.18 10.90
C ARG A 186 10.09 15.05 11.86
N ARG A 187 9.36 14.89 12.97
CA ARG A 187 9.56 13.78 13.91
C ARG A 187 9.22 12.44 13.27
N LEU A 188 8.16 12.40 12.44
CA LEU A 188 7.77 11.18 11.74
C LEU A 188 8.86 10.71 10.78
N VAL A 189 9.38 11.60 9.92
CA VAL A 189 10.38 11.21 8.91
C VAL A 189 11.71 10.79 9.53
N GLN A 190 12.13 11.45 10.62
CA GLN A 190 13.26 11.03 11.44
C GLN A 190 13.04 9.63 12.02
N ARG A 191 11.88 9.41 12.65
CA ARG A 191 11.55 8.15 13.31
C ARG A 191 11.51 6.97 12.35
N ILE A 192 11.04 7.18 11.13
CA ILE A 192 10.90 6.11 10.14
C ILE A 192 12.12 5.97 9.20
N GLY A 193 13.17 6.79 9.39
CA GLY A 193 14.43 6.70 8.67
C GLY A 193 14.42 7.28 7.26
N VAL A 194 13.53 8.24 6.96
CA VAL A 194 13.41 8.83 5.61
C VAL A 194 13.69 10.34 5.57
N GLU A 195 14.33 10.88 6.61
CA GLU A 195 14.61 12.33 6.73
C GLU A 195 15.42 12.85 5.55
N GLU A 196 16.43 12.09 5.10
CA GLU A 196 17.28 12.45 3.97
C GLU A 196 16.52 12.64 2.65
N TYR A 197 15.34 12.01 2.51
CA TYR A 197 14.49 12.15 1.33
C TYR A 197 13.37 13.17 1.51
N PHE A 198 13.15 13.69 2.72
CA PHE A 198 11.95 14.46 3.05
C PHE A 198 11.93 15.84 2.38
N ALA A 199 13.09 16.48 2.26
CA ALA A 199 13.23 17.80 1.65
C ALA A 199 13.52 17.74 0.14
N ILE A 200 13.57 16.54 -0.45
CA ILE A 200 13.83 16.40 -1.89
C ILE A 200 12.59 16.84 -2.65
N GLU A 201 12.73 17.89 -3.45
CA GLU A 201 11.76 18.28 -4.47
C GLU A 201 12.14 17.58 -5.78
N PRO A 202 11.40 16.54 -6.20
CA PRO A 202 11.73 15.81 -7.41
C PRO A 202 11.53 16.70 -8.64
N GLU A 203 12.44 16.60 -9.60
CA GLU A 203 12.32 17.29 -10.88
C GLU A 203 11.06 16.83 -11.62
N PHE A 204 10.31 17.75 -12.22
CA PHE A 204 9.20 17.38 -13.10
C PHE A 204 9.73 17.15 -14.53
N ILE A 205 9.65 15.91 -15.00
CA ILE A 205 10.00 15.53 -16.36
C ILE A 205 8.70 15.42 -17.16
N SER A 206 8.54 16.25 -18.19
CA SER A 206 7.30 16.32 -18.98
C SER A 206 7.07 15.12 -19.89
N PHE A 207 8.13 14.37 -20.21
CA PHE A 207 8.07 13.22 -21.10
C PHE A 207 9.03 12.11 -20.65
N VAL A 208 8.50 10.90 -20.48
CA VAL A 208 9.29 9.68 -20.31
C VAL A 208 9.08 8.83 -21.56
N GLU A 209 10.19 8.44 -22.19
CA GLU A 209 10.12 7.55 -23.34
C GLU A 209 9.44 6.23 -22.94
N PRO A 210 8.44 5.77 -23.69
CA PRO A 210 7.80 4.51 -23.36
C PRO A 210 8.74 3.31 -23.60
N PRO A 211 8.76 2.30 -22.71
CA PRO A 211 9.49 1.07 -22.97
C PRO A 211 8.94 0.34 -24.20
N ASP A 212 9.75 -0.56 -24.77
CA ASP A 212 9.35 -1.40 -25.91
C ASP A 212 8.19 -2.35 -25.58
N GLU A 213 8.06 -2.72 -24.30
CA GLU A 213 7.03 -3.61 -23.77
C GLU A 213 6.36 -2.99 -22.55
N ILE A 214 5.03 -3.07 -22.52
CA ILE A 214 4.21 -2.72 -21.36
C ILE A 214 3.27 -3.88 -20.99
N VAL A 215 2.90 -3.94 -19.71
CA VAL A 215 1.99 -4.95 -19.18
C VAL A 215 0.84 -4.26 -18.46
N LEU A 216 -0.37 -4.34 -19.01
CA LEU A 216 -1.58 -3.73 -18.47
C LEU A 216 -2.39 -4.75 -17.68
N PRO A 217 -2.45 -4.66 -16.33
CA PRO A 217 -3.30 -5.55 -15.55
C PRO A 217 -4.77 -5.25 -15.80
N LEU A 218 -5.58 -6.30 -15.98
CA LEU A 218 -7.03 -6.16 -16.14
C LEU A 218 -7.72 -5.73 -14.83
N LYS A 219 -7.16 -6.09 -13.67
CA LYS A 219 -7.60 -5.65 -12.33
C LYS A 219 -6.67 -4.55 -11.79
N GLN A 220 -7.10 -3.29 -11.82
CA GLN A 220 -6.28 -2.16 -11.36
C GLN A 220 -6.76 -1.46 -10.07
N HIS A 221 -8.03 -1.64 -9.72
CA HIS A 221 -8.73 -0.94 -8.64
C HIS A 221 -9.73 -1.85 -7.89
N ALA A 222 -10.46 -1.29 -6.93
CA ALA A 222 -11.45 -2.02 -6.12
C ALA A 222 -12.58 -2.64 -6.96
N GLY A 223 -13.05 -1.93 -7.99
CA GLY A 223 -14.05 -2.39 -8.96
C GLY A 223 -13.64 -3.65 -9.75
N VAL A 224 -14.55 -4.25 -10.52
CA VAL A 224 -14.33 -5.53 -11.23
C VAL A 224 -13.15 -5.46 -12.23
N PRO A 225 -12.49 -6.59 -12.56
CA PRO A 225 -11.53 -6.63 -13.66
C PRO A 225 -12.18 -6.18 -14.98
N ALA A 226 -11.42 -5.47 -15.81
CA ALA A 226 -11.83 -5.16 -17.17
C ALA A 226 -11.73 -6.39 -18.08
N GLU A 227 -12.59 -6.48 -19.08
CA GLU A 227 -12.65 -7.54 -20.08
C GLU A 227 -11.98 -7.05 -21.36
N PRO A 228 -10.98 -7.77 -21.90
CA PRO A 228 -10.31 -7.39 -23.14
C PRO A 228 -11.29 -7.25 -24.32
N VAL A 229 -11.11 -6.19 -25.12
CA VAL A 229 -11.87 -5.98 -26.37
C VAL A 229 -10.99 -6.09 -27.63
N VAL A 230 -9.76 -6.54 -27.44
CA VAL A 230 -8.75 -6.78 -28.49
C VAL A 230 -8.20 -8.20 -28.34
N GLY A 231 -7.57 -8.73 -29.39
CA GLY A 231 -6.96 -10.07 -29.40
C GLY A 231 -5.43 -10.08 -29.57
N PRO A 232 -4.73 -11.18 -29.23
CA PRO A 232 -3.32 -11.35 -29.59
C PRO A 232 -3.08 -11.22 -31.11
N GLY A 233 -2.00 -10.55 -31.49
CA GLY A 233 -1.66 -10.22 -32.87
C GLY A 233 -2.30 -8.93 -33.40
N GLU A 234 -3.26 -8.36 -32.67
CA GLU A 234 -3.94 -7.13 -33.09
C GLU A 234 -3.04 -5.90 -32.92
N ARG A 235 -3.04 -5.00 -33.91
CA ARG A 235 -2.38 -3.69 -33.81
C ARG A 235 -3.29 -2.71 -33.09
N VAL A 236 -2.75 -2.03 -32.08
CA VAL A 236 -3.46 -1.01 -31.30
C VAL A 236 -2.77 0.34 -31.42
N ARG A 237 -3.56 1.41 -31.40
CA ARG A 237 -3.04 2.79 -31.36
C ARG A 237 -3.13 3.36 -29.95
N LYS A 238 -2.23 4.27 -29.60
CA LYS A 238 -2.29 5.05 -28.37
C LYS A 238 -3.67 5.71 -28.23
N GLY A 239 -4.29 5.51 -27.08
CA GLY A 239 -5.63 5.98 -26.76
C GLY A 239 -6.76 5.04 -27.19
N GLN A 240 -6.48 3.96 -27.93
CA GLN A 240 -7.49 2.95 -28.28
C GLN A 240 -7.92 2.18 -27.03
N LYS A 241 -9.22 1.98 -26.86
CA LYS A 241 -9.77 1.12 -25.79
C LYS A 241 -9.38 -0.33 -26.05
N VAL A 242 -8.72 -0.98 -25.08
CA VAL A 242 -8.23 -2.37 -25.17
C VAL A 242 -8.90 -3.30 -24.16
N ALA A 243 -9.54 -2.76 -23.13
CA ALA A 243 -10.43 -3.52 -22.26
C ALA A 243 -11.57 -2.61 -21.77
N ASP A 244 -12.75 -3.19 -21.58
CA ASP A 244 -13.94 -2.49 -21.11
C ASP A 244 -14.49 -3.09 -19.82
N VAL A 245 -15.46 -2.43 -19.19
CA VAL A 245 -16.11 -2.92 -17.97
C VAL A 245 -17.60 -3.09 -18.24
N PRO A 246 -18.26 -4.14 -17.71
CA PRO A 246 -19.71 -4.28 -17.82
C PRO A 246 -20.45 -3.06 -17.27
N ALA A 247 -21.48 -2.58 -17.98
CA ALA A 247 -22.14 -1.29 -17.74
C ALA A 247 -22.67 -1.11 -16.30
N ASP A 248 -23.03 -2.20 -15.61
CA ASP A 248 -23.60 -2.17 -14.26
C ASP A 248 -22.61 -2.55 -13.15
N LYS A 249 -21.31 -2.54 -13.46
CA LYS A 249 -20.25 -2.85 -12.49
C LYS A 249 -19.36 -1.64 -12.27
N LEU A 250 -18.99 -1.41 -11.01
CA LEU A 250 -17.97 -0.43 -10.68
C LEU A 250 -16.65 -0.86 -11.34
N GLY A 251 -16.09 -0.02 -12.22
CA GLY A 251 -14.76 -0.20 -12.81
C GLY A 251 -14.40 0.91 -13.79
N ALA A 252 -13.27 0.77 -14.48
CA ALA A 252 -12.81 1.75 -15.46
C ALA A 252 -12.17 1.08 -16.70
N PRO A 253 -12.58 1.44 -17.94
CA PRO A 253 -12.00 0.92 -19.17
C PRO A 253 -10.49 1.17 -19.27
N ILE A 254 -9.77 0.28 -19.95
CA ILE A 254 -8.32 0.36 -20.16
C ILE A 254 -8.06 0.76 -21.60
N HIS A 255 -7.16 1.72 -21.80
CA HIS A 255 -6.74 2.19 -23.11
C HIS A 255 -5.25 1.89 -23.32
N ALA A 256 -4.85 1.64 -24.57
CA ALA A 256 -3.46 1.44 -24.94
C ALA A 256 -2.67 2.75 -24.71
N PRO A 257 -1.62 2.76 -23.89
CA PRO A 257 -0.86 3.97 -23.63
C PRO A 257 0.27 4.21 -24.65
N ILE A 258 0.51 3.24 -25.54
CA ILE A 258 1.46 3.28 -26.67
C ILE A 258 0.82 2.67 -27.91
N ASP A 259 1.37 3.00 -29.08
CA ASP A 259 1.13 2.22 -30.30
C ASP A 259 1.88 0.88 -30.21
N GLY A 260 1.31 -0.18 -30.77
CA GLY A 260 1.98 -1.48 -30.78
C GLY A 260 1.10 -2.64 -31.22
N VAL A 261 1.56 -3.85 -30.94
CA VAL A 261 0.87 -5.12 -31.17
C VAL A 261 0.58 -5.79 -29.84
N VAL A 262 -0.64 -6.30 -29.67
CA VAL A 262 -1.01 -7.11 -28.51
C VAL A 262 -0.30 -8.46 -28.61
N VAL A 263 0.60 -8.75 -27.68
CA VAL A 263 1.39 -9.99 -27.67
C VAL A 263 0.62 -11.12 -26.99
N SER A 264 -0.01 -10.83 -25.85
CA SER A 264 -0.70 -11.84 -25.05
C SER A 264 -1.78 -11.21 -24.18
N ILE A 265 -2.77 -12.04 -23.83
CA ILE A 265 -3.85 -11.68 -22.92
C ILE A 265 -4.02 -12.83 -21.92
N SER A 266 -3.70 -12.59 -20.64
CA SER A 266 -4.11 -13.35 -19.43
C SER A 266 -3.00 -13.35 -18.38
N PRO A 267 -3.21 -12.87 -17.13
CA PRO A 267 -4.28 -12.00 -16.63
C PRO A 267 -4.04 -10.51 -16.97
N ASN A 268 -3.05 -10.23 -17.81
CA ASN A 268 -2.65 -8.90 -18.23
C ASN A 268 -2.66 -8.83 -19.76
N ILE A 269 -2.86 -7.62 -20.31
CA ILE A 269 -2.64 -7.35 -21.73
C ILE A 269 -1.19 -6.89 -21.89
N MET A 270 -0.41 -7.62 -22.68
CA MET A 270 0.95 -7.22 -23.03
C MET A 270 0.94 -6.55 -24.41
N ILE A 271 1.51 -5.35 -24.50
CA ILE A 271 1.63 -4.60 -25.77
C ILE A 271 3.12 -4.35 -26.02
N LYS A 272 3.55 -4.64 -27.25
CA LYS A 272 4.91 -4.41 -27.72
C LYS A 272 4.92 -3.45 -28.91
N ARG A 273 5.83 -2.49 -28.92
CA ARG A 273 5.96 -1.50 -30.01
C ARG A 273 6.35 -2.15 -31.34
#